data_AF-A0A371HMC4-F1
#
_entry.id   AF-A0A371HMC4-F1
#
_cell.length_a   1.000
_cell.length_b   1.000
_cell.length_c   1.000
_cell.angle_alpha   90.00
_cell.angle_beta   90.00
_cell.angle_gamma   90.00
#
_symmetry.space_group_name_H-M   'P 1'
#
loop_
_entity.id
_entity.type
_entity.pdbx_description
1 polymer ?
#
loop_
_entity_poly.entity_id
_entity_poly.type
_entity_poly.pdbx_seq_one_letter_code
_entity_poly.pdbx_strand_id
1 'polypeptide(L)'
;MFLHVSPSLNALPIGMNNFLKEFQDVFPKNVPHKLPYMRGIEYQIYLTLRATLPNRAAYRANPKEAKEIQRKVGKLIKKGWVRECISPCAMPLILVPKNDGTWRICTDCRPINKITALIPYSDDLLNELHGSIIFSKIHLRNGYRQIRTKFGLYEWLVMPFGLTNAPNTLMK
;
A
#
# COMPACT_ATOMS: atom_id res chain seq x y z
N MET A 1 -8.44 9.89 -2.81
CA MET A 1 -9.16 9.88 -1.52
C MET A 1 -10.65 9.80 -1.84
N PHE A 2 -11.50 9.19 -1.02
CA PHE A 2 -12.96 9.24 -1.21
C PHE A 2 -13.63 9.60 0.12
N LEU A 3 -14.56 10.56 0.08
CA LEU A 3 -15.42 10.95 1.20
C LEU A 3 -16.72 10.13 1.11
N HIS A 4 -17.13 9.50 2.22
CA HIS A 4 -18.44 8.84 2.30
C HIS A 4 -19.39 9.70 3.14
N VAL A 5 -20.52 10.09 2.56
CA VAL A 5 -21.61 10.77 3.28
C VAL A 5 -22.62 9.71 3.71
N SER A 6 -23.08 9.73 4.95
CA SER A 6 -24.06 8.76 5.45
C SER A 6 -25.41 8.90 4.72
N PRO A 7 -26.17 7.81 4.53
CA PRO A 7 -27.43 7.83 3.77
C PRO A 7 -28.53 8.73 4.37
N SER A 8 -28.39 9.16 5.62
CA SER A 8 -29.34 10.00 6.35
C SER A 8 -29.29 11.49 5.97
N LEU A 9 -28.30 11.91 5.18
CA LEU A 9 -28.20 13.30 4.69
C LEU A 9 -28.73 13.36 3.25
N ASN A 10 -29.99 13.75 3.09
CA ASN A 10 -30.66 13.91 1.79
C ASN A 10 -30.05 15.01 0.90
N ALA A 11 -29.13 15.82 1.45
CA ALA A 11 -28.36 16.82 0.72
C ALA A 11 -26.97 16.97 1.35
N LEU A 12 -25.98 17.33 0.53
CA LEU A 12 -24.66 17.71 1.05
C LEU A 12 -24.81 18.94 1.95
N PRO A 13 -24.16 18.98 3.14
CA PRO A 13 -24.20 20.15 4.01
C PRO A 13 -23.81 21.43 3.28
N ILE A 14 -24.39 22.56 3.69
CA ILE A 14 -24.08 23.89 3.15
C ILE A 14 -22.56 24.11 3.24
N GLY A 15 -21.94 24.53 2.14
CA GLY A 15 -20.48 24.75 2.06
C GLY A 15 -19.65 23.53 1.66
N MET A 16 -20.20 22.30 1.68
CA MET A 16 -19.45 21.09 1.29
C MET A 16 -18.98 21.14 -0.18
N ASN A 17 -19.77 21.74 -1.07
CA ASN A 17 -19.37 21.93 -2.47
C ASN A 17 -18.18 22.88 -2.61
N ASN A 18 -18.11 23.93 -1.78
CA ASN A 18 -16.97 24.86 -1.79
C ASN A 18 -15.73 24.15 -1.24
N PHE A 19 -15.87 23.39 -0.15
CA PHE A 19 -14.81 22.55 0.40
C PHE A 19 -14.28 21.54 -0.62
N LEU A 20 -15.15 20.81 -1.32
CA LEU A 20 -14.71 19.84 -2.34
C LEU A 20 -14.04 20.49 -3.54
N LYS A 21 -14.42 21.72 -3.89
CA LYS A 21 -13.73 22.51 -4.93
C LYS A 21 -12.36 22.98 -4.44
N GLU A 22 -12.26 23.44 -3.20
CA GLU A 22 -11.02 23.90 -2.58
C GLU A 22 -9.98 22.77 -2.50
N PHE A 23 -10.38 21.58 -2.07
CA PHE A 23 -9.49 20.41 -1.91
C PHE A 23 -9.53 19.44 -3.11
N GLN A 24 -9.88 19.92 -4.30
CA GLN A 24 -10.05 19.07 -5.49
C GLN A 24 -8.78 18.26 -5.85
N ASP A 25 -7.60 18.80 -5.52
CA ASP A 25 -6.29 18.18 -5.70
C ASP A 25 -6.07 16.95 -4.79
N VAL A 26 -6.71 16.91 -3.61
CA VAL A 26 -6.65 15.80 -2.64
C VAL A 26 -7.59 14.64 -3.02
N PHE A 27 -8.61 14.92 -3.82
CA PHE A 27 -9.59 13.95 -4.31
C PHE A 27 -9.43 13.62 -5.81
N PRO A 28 -8.22 13.27 -6.31
CA PRO A 28 -8.04 13.04 -7.73
C PRO A 28 -8.74 11.75 -8.17
N LYS A 29 -9.33 11.77 -9.37
CA LYS A 29 -9.98 10.60 -9.98
C LYS A 29 -9.03 9.40 -10.15
N ASN A 30 -7.72 9.62 -10.21
CA ASN A 30 -6.69 8.57 -10.26
C ASN A 30 -5.48 8.98 -9.41
N VAL A 31 -4.80 8.00 -8.81
CA VAL A 31 -3.55 8.25 -8.08
C VAL A 31 -2.46 8.57 -9.12
N PRO A 32 -1.70 9.68 -8.98
CA PRO A 32 -0.65 10.05 -9.92
C PRO A 32 0.34 8.90 -10.16
N HIS A 33 0.81 8.77 -11.41
CA HIS A 33 1.83 7.80 -11.80
C HIS A 33 3.24 8.30 -11.44
N LYS A 34 3.43 8.68 -10.18
CA LYS A 34 4.70 9.17 -9.64
C LYS A 34 4.94 8.57 -8.26
N LEU A 35 6.20 8.59 -7.84
CA LEU A 35 6.52 8.31 -6.45
C LEU A 35 5.88 9.38 -5.55
N PRO A 36 5.35 8.97 -4.38
CA PRO A 36 4.87 9.93 -3.42
C PRO A 36 6.00 10.85 -2.96
N TYR A 37 5.63 12.08 -2.60
CA TYR A 37 6.57 13.03 -2.01
C TYR A 37 7.09 12.50 -0.66
N MET A 38 8.34 12.83 -0.34
CA MET A 38 8.90 12.55 0.98
C MET A 38 8.18 13.45 2.00
N ARG A 39 7.43 12.86 2.94
CA ARG A 39 6.65 13.58 3.96
C ARG A 39 7.09 13.27 5.39
N GLY A 40 8.38 12.95 5.58
CA GLY A 40 8.95 12.58 6.89
C GLY A 40 8.66 11.14 7.34
N ILE A 41 7.62 10.50 6.80
CA ILE A 41 7.28 9.10 7.08
C ILE A 41 7.72 8.21 5.92
N GLU A 42 8.62 7.29 6.22
CA GLU A 42 9.05 6.23 5.30
C GLU A 42 8.87 4.87 5.95
N TYR A 43 8.44 3.90 5.15
CA TYR A 43 8.32 2.53 5.59
C TYR A 43 9.69 1.88 5.74
N GLN A 44 9.93 1.24 6.88
CA GLN A 44 11.17 0.54 7.21
C GLN A 44 10.86 -0.89 7.67
N ILE A 45 11.64 -1.84 7.19
CA ILE A 45 11.59 -3.23 7.67
C ILE A 45 12.71 -3.40 8.69
N TYR A 46 12.34 -3.50 9.96
CA TYR A 46 13.27 -3.87 11.02
C TYR A 46 13.38 -5.39 11.05
N LEU A 47 14.58 -5.92 10.80
CA LEU A 47 14.82 -7.36 10.87
C LEU A 47 15.21 -7.76 12.30
N THR A 48 14.88 -9.00 12.68
CA THR A 48 15.38 -9.58 13.93
C THR A 48 16.90 -9.74 13.87
N LEU A 49 17.56 -9.70 15.04
CA LEU A 49 19.01 -9.79 15.12
C LEU A 49 19.50 -11.12 14.50
N ARG A 50 20.54 -11.05 13.66
CA ARG A 50 21.12 -12.21 12.92
C ARG A 50 20.15 -12.91 11.97
N ALA A 51 19.07 -12.24 11.54
CA ALA A 51 18.17 -12.80 10.54
C ALA A 51 18.88 -13.09 9.20
N THR A 52 18.64 -14.28 8.65
CA THR A 52 19.08 -14.62 7.30
C THR A 52 18.06 -14.09 6.29
N LEU A 53 18.54 -13.35 5.29
CA LEU A 53 17.69 -12.82 4.23
C LEU A 53 17.10 -13.94 3.36
N PRO A 54 15.79 -13.89 3.05
CA PRO A 54 15.19 -14.90 2.19
C PRO A 54 15.62 -14.69 0.73
N ASN A 55 16.25 -15.68 0.13
CA ASN A 55 16.49 -15.72 -1.32
C ASN A 55 15.69 -16.87 -1.92
N ARG A 56 14.46 -16.59 -2.34
CA ARG A 56 13.51 -17.59 -2.84
C ARG A 56 13.37 -17.45 -4.35
N ALA A 57 13.53 -18.57 -5.05
CA ALA A 57 13.29 -18.65 -6.48
C ALA A 57 11.83 -18.34 -6.83
N ALA A 58 11.61 -17.86 -8.05
CA ALA A 58 10.28 -17.65 -8.59
C ALA A 58 9.47 -18.96 -8.62
N TYR A 59 8.17 -18.88 -8.34
CA TYR A 59 7.27 -20.01 -8.53
C TYR A 59 7.18 -20.37 -10.01
N ARG A 60 6.97 -21.65 -10.30
CA ARG A 60 6.69 -22.10 -11.67
C ARG A 60 5.39 -21.46 -12.14
N ALA A 61 5.44 -20.83 -13.31
CA ALA A 61 4.31 -20.19 -13.95
C ALA A 61 4.11 -20.77 -15.34
N ASN A 62 2.86 -21.01 -15.73
CA ASN A 62 2.55 -21.39 -17.11
C ASN A 62 2.74 -20.18 -18.06
N PRO A 63 2.76 -20.38 -19.39
CA PRO A 63 3.00 -19.28 -20.34
C PRO A 63 2.02 -18.10 -20.21
N LYS A 64 0.75 -18.37 -19.87
CA LYS A 64 -0.28 -17.34 -19.68
C LYS A 64 0.00 -16.50 -18.42
N GLU A 65 0.36 -17.17 -17.33
CA GLU A 65 0.74 -16.55 -16.06
C GLU A 65 2.02 -15.72 -16.19
N ALA A 66 3.05 -16.28 -16.83
CA ALA A 66 4.31 -15.59 -17.06
C ALA A 66 4.12 -14.30 -17.86
N LYS A 67 3.34 -14.35 -18.95
CA LYS A 67 2.98 -13.17 -19.75
C LYS A 67 2.25 -12.13 -18.92
N GLU A 68 1.35 -12.56 -18.05
CA GLU A 68 0.59 -11.65 -17.19
C GLU A 68 1.45 -11.01 -16.08
N ILE A 69 2.36 -11.78 -15.48
CA ILE A 69 3.35 -11.29 -14.52
C ILE A 69 4.19 -10.21 -15.20
N GLN A 70 4.77 -10.50 -16.36
CA GLN A 70 5.60 -9.55 -17.11
C GLN A 70 4.83 -8.27 -17.44
N ARG A 71 3.58 -8.39 -17.94
CA ARG A 71 2.73 -7.24 -18.26
C ARG A 71 2.46 -6.37 -17.03
N LYS A 72 2.24 -6.97 -15.86
CA LYS A 72 1.98 -6.22 -14.62
C LYS A 72 3.23 -5.60 -14.03
N VAL A 73 4.34 -6.33 -14.00
CA VAL A 73 5.62 -5.80 -13.54
C VAL A 73 6.03 -4.61 -14.41
N GLY A 74 5.91 -4.70 -15.74
CA GLY A 74 6.15 -3.57 -16.64
C GLY A 74 5.27 -2.34 -16.34
N LYS A 75 4.00 -2.56 -15.95
CA LYS A 75 3.13 -1.46 -15.48
C LYS A 75 3.58 -0.86 -14.16
N LEU A 76 4.14 -1.65 -13.25
CA LEU A 76 4.67 -1.17 -11.98
C LEU A 76 5.96 -0.36 -12.19
N ILE A 77 6.84 -0.83 -13.09
CA ILE A 77 8.06 -0.12 -13.51
C ILE A 77 7.71 1.21 -14.16
N LYS A 78 6.77 1.21 -15.12
CA LYS A 78 6.31 2.45 -15.79
C LYS A 78 5.72 3.48 -14.81
N LYS A 79 5.16 3.02 -13.69
CA LYS A 79 4.65 3.90 -12.61
C LYS A 79 5.74 4.39 -11.65
N GLY A 80 6.95 3.87 -11.76
CA GLY A 80 8.05 4.13 -10.82
C GLY A 80 7.86 3.49 -9.46
N TRP A 81 7.01 2.47 -9.32
CA TRP A 81 6.75 1.81 -8.03
C TRP A 81 7.72 0.67 -7.72
N VAL A 82 8.31 0.09 -8.76
CA VAL A 82 9.34 -0.95 -8.66
C VAL A 82 10.48 -0.61 -9.62
N ARG A 83 11.67 -1.13 -9.33
CA ARG A 83 12.85 -1.04 -10.20
C ARG A 83 13.61 -2.35 -10.17
N GLU A 84 14.33 -2.64 -11.26
CA GLU A 84 15.28 -3.74 -11.27
C GLU A 84 16.38 -3.50 -10.22
N CYS A 85 16.79 -4.56 -9.53
CA CYS A 85 17.88 -4.50 -8.55
C CYS A 85 18.60 -5.85 -8.46
N ILE A 86 19.84 -5.82 -7.99
CA ILE A 86 20.62 -7.00 -7.64
C ILE A 86 20.62 -7.09 -6.12
N SER A 87 19.69 -7.87 -5.58
CA SER A 87 19.50 -8.00 -4.14
C SER A 87 19.86 -9.42 -3.66
N PRO A 88 20.50 -9.56 -2.49
CA PRO A 88 20.73 -10.87 -1.85
C PRO A 88 19.44 -11.49 -1.28
N CYS A 89 18.34 -10.74 -1.23
CA CYS A 89 17.02 -11.19 -0.82
C CYS A 89 16.08 -11.12 -2.03
N ALA A 90 15.39 -12.22 -2.30
CA ALA A 90 14.43 -12.33 -3.38
C ALA A 90 13.17 -13.02 -2.86
N MET A 91 12.02 -12.50 -3.26
CA MET A 91 10.72 -13.01 -2.84
C MET A 91 9.86 -13.24 -4.08
N PRO A 92 9.30 -14.43 -4.28
CA PRO A 92 8.56 -14.74 -5.48
C PRO A 92 7.25 -13.95 -5.55
N LEU A 93 6.82 -13.68 -6.79
CA LEU A 93 5.51 -13.13 -7.09
C LEU A 93 4.50 -14.26 -7.30
N ILE A 94 3.27 -14.04 -6.83
CA ILE A 94 2.13 -14.94 -6.98
C ILE A 94 1.03 -14.18 -7.72
N LEU A 95 0.37 -14.87 -8.66
CA LEU A 95 -0.87 -14.37 -9.25
C LEU A 95 -2.06 -14.88 -8.44
N VAL A 96 -2.91 -13.95 -8.02
CA VAL A 96 -4.14 -14.26 -7.28
C VAL A 96 -5.34 -13.89 -8.15
N PRO A 97 -6.25 -14.80 -8.49
CA PRO A 97 -7.43 -14.48 -9.28
C PRO A 97 -8.36 -13.53 -8.52
N LYS A 98 -9.05 -12.68 -9.25
CA LYS A 98 -10.12 -11.82 -8.74
C LYS A 98 -11.45 -12.27 -9.31
N ASN A 99 -12.51 -11.86 -8.64
CA ASN A 99 -13.89 -12.09 -9.07
C ASN A 99 -14.21 -11.44 -10.44
N ASP A 100 -13.48 -10.39 -10.83
CA ASP A 100 -13.62 -9.71 -12.12
C ASP A 100 -12.94 -10.45 -13.30
N GLY A 101 -12.44 -11.68 -13.08
CA GLY A 101 -11.72 -12.48 -14.06
C GLY A 101 -10.28 -12.02 -14.33
N THR A 102 -9.85 -10.90 -13.74
CA THR A 102 -8.45 -10.44 -13.82
C THR A 102 -7.63 -11.01 -12.66
N TRP A 103 -6.31 -10.91 -12.73
CA TRP A 103 -5.43 -11.31 -11.63
C TRP A 103 -4.97 -10.10 -10.80
N ARG A 104 -4.53 -10.33 -9.57
CA ARG A 104 -3.65 -9.43 -8.79
C ARG A 104 -2.26 -10.03 -8.76
N ILE A 105 -1.25 -9.17 -8.72
CA ILE A 105 0.13 -9.58 -8.45
C ILE A 105 0.40 -9.33 -6.97
N CYS A 106 0.89 -10.36 -6.29
CA CYS A 106 1.16 -10.34 -4.85
C CYS A 106 2.59 -10.82 -4.64
N THR A 107 3.37 -10.09 -3.86
CA THR A 107 4.67 -10.59 -3.39
C THR A 107 4.42 -11.55 -2.24
N ASP A 108 5.08 -12.71 -2.24
CA ASP A 108 5.03 -13.62 -1.11
C ASP A 108 5.84 -13.07 0.07
N CYS A 109 5.18 -12.27 0.90
CA CYS A 109 5.77 -11.61 2.06
C CYS A 109 5.99 -12.53 3.26
N ARG A 110 5.57 -13.80 3.21
CA ARG A 110 5.67 -14.69 4.36
C ARG A 110 7.11 -14.89 4.86
N PRO A 111 8.13 -15.10 4.00
CA PRO A 111 9.51 -15.29 4.47
C PRO A 111 10.09 -14.05 5.14
N ILE A 112 9.88 -12.85 4.58
CA ILE A 112 10.39 -11.60 5.17
C ILE A 112 9.64 -11.26 6.46
N ASN A 113 8.33 -11.50 6.51
CA ASN A 113 7.50 -11.23 7.68
C ASN A 113 7.92 -12.07 8.89
N LYS A 114 8.36 -13.31 8.69
CA LYS A 114 8.84 -14.18 9.77
C LYS A 114 10.10 -13.66 10.48
N ILE A 115 10.91 -12.89 9.76
CA ILE A 115 12.16 -12.31 10.29
C ILE A 115 12.03 -10.81 10.56
N THR A 116 10.83 -10.25 10.44
CA THR A 116 10.55 -8.84 10.71
C THR A 116 10.21 -8.69 12.19
N ALA A 117 10.91 -7.78 12.89
CA ALA A 117 10.58 -7.39 14.25
C ALA A 117 9.21 -6.68 14.28
N LEU A 118 8.31 -7.13 15.16
CA LEU A 118 6.99 -6.54 15.32
C LEU A 118 7.11 -5.18 16.02
N ILE A 119 6.39 -4.19 15.51
CA ILE A 119 6.25 -2.89 16.16
C ILE A 119 4.99 -2.95 17.03
N PRO A 120 5.03 -2.48 18.29
CA PRO A 120 3.85 -2.38 19.14
C PRO A 120 2.72 -1.66 18.42
N TYR A 121 1.54 -2.27 18.44
CA TYR A 121 0.34 -1.68 17.90
C TYR A 121 -0.38 -0.90 19.01
N SER A 122 -0.82 0.33 18.72
CA SER A 122 -1.57 1.17 19.65
C SER A 122 -3.03 1.21 19.21
N ASP A 123 -3.93 0.67 20.04
CA ASP A 123 -5.36 0.51 19.73
C ASP A 123 -6.26 1.65 20.27
N ASP A 124 -5.66 2.71 20.81
CA ASP A 124 -6.41 3.74 21.55
C ASP A 124 -7.20 4.74 20.68
N LEU A 125 -7.14 4.61 19.35
CA LEU A 125 -7.73 5.58 18.40
C LEU A 125 -9.25 5.72 18.52
N LEU A 126 -9.97 4.65 18.93
CA LEU A 126 -11.43 4.72 19.06
C LEU A 126 -11.87 5.40 20.36
N ASN A 127 -11.04 5.36 21.41
CA ASN A 127 -11.34 6.02 22.68
C ASN A 127 -11.35 7.55 22.50
N GLU A 128 -10.52 8.08 21.60
CA GLU A 128 -10.49 9.50 21.25
C GLU A 128 -11.80 10.01 20.61
N LEU A 129 -12.63 9.12 20.09
CA LEU A 129 -13.89 9.48 19.45
C LEU A 129 -15.05 9.62 20.45
N HIS A 130 -14.85 9.29 21.73
CA HIS A 130 -15.89 9.38 22.75
C HIS A 130 -16.46 10.81 22.87
N GLY A 131 -17.79 10.93 22.93
CA GLY A 131 -18.49 12.23 23.02
C GLY A 131 -18.64 12.97 21.68
N SER A 132 -18.03 12.49 20.60
CA SER A 132 -18.24 13.07 19.27
C SER A 132 -19.62 12.70 18.70
N ILE A 133 -20.30 13.68 18.11
CA ILE A 133 -21.65 13.53 17.54
C ILE A 133 -21.66 13.55 16.01
N ILE A 134 -20.60 14.05 15.37
CA ILE A 134 -20.46 14.13 13.92
C ILE A 134 -19.18 13.39 13.53
N PHE A 135 -19.30 12.47 12.57
CA PHE A 135 -18.19 11.70 12.05
C PHE A 135 -18.03 11.95 10.55
N SER A 136 -16.78 12.06 10.10
CA SER A 136 -16.45 12.02 8.67
C SER A 136 -15.48 10.87 8.44
N LYS A 137 -15.69 10.12 7.36
CA LYS A 137 -14.83 9.00 7.00
C LYS A 137 -14.14 9.27 5.68
N ILE A 138 -12.82 9.20 5.70
CA ILE A 138 -12.02 9.42 4.51
C ILE A 138 -11.18 8.19 4.17
N HIS A 139 -11.30 7.74 2.93
CA HIS A 139 -10.58 6.57 2.45
C HIS A 139 -9.40 6.96 1.55
N LEU A 140 -8.19 6.59 1.96
CA LEU A 140 -6.98 6.72 1.15
C LEU A 140 -6.95 5.67 0.03
N ARG A 141 -7.03 6.11 -1.22
CA ARG A 141 -6.96 5.22 -2.38
C ARG A 141 -5.54 4.71 -2.56
N ASN A 142 -5.34 3.40 -2.54
CA ASN A 142 -4.01 2.77 -2.56
C ASN A 142 -3.08 3.32 -1.44
N GLY A 143 -3.59 3.52 -0.21
CA GLY A 143 -2.86 4.17 0.89
C GLY A 143 -1.41 3.71 1.05
N TYR A 144 -1.16 2.39 1.04
CA TYR A 144 0.21 1.87 1.14
C TYR A 144 1.15 2.38 0.04
N ARG A 145 0.66 2.51 -1.20
CA ARG A 145 1.47 3.02 -2.32
C ARG A 145 1.71 4.53 -2.27
N GLN A 146 1.15 5.23 -1.30
CA GLN A 146 1.42 6.65 -1.03
C GLN A 146 2.55 6.84 -0.01
N ILE A 147 3.09 5.76 0.58
CA ILE A 147 4.22 5.80 1.49
C ILE A 147 5.46 5.26 0.77
N ARG A 148 6.57 6.00 0.82
CA ARG A 148 7.86 5.56 0.29
C ARG A 148 8.48 4.52 1.22
N THR A 149 9.17 3.55 0.65
CA THR A 149 9.99 2.63 1.44
C THR A 149 11.39 3.21 1.56
N LYS A 150 11.90 3.37 2.79
CA LYS A 150 13.25 3.88 3.04
C LYS A 150 14.26 2.92 2.43
N PHE A 151 15.10 3.47 1.56
CA PHE A 151 16.20 2.76 0.88
C PHE A 151 15.86 1.34 0.43
N GLY A 152 14.79 1.20 -0.38
CA GLY A 152 14.61 0.16 -1.40
C GLY A 152 15.21 -1.20 -1.14
N LEU A 153 15.03 -1.75 0.07
CA LEU A 153 15.79 -2.92 0.50
C LEU A 153 15.63 -4.03 -0.52
N TYR A 154 14.43 -4.21 -1.09
CA TYR A 154 14.12 -5.20 -2.13
C TYR A 154 13.12 -4.64 -3.16
N GLU A 155 13.61 -4.17 -4.33
CA GLU A 155 12.94 -3.79 -5.60
C GLU A 155 11.61 -2.98 -5.60
N TRP A 156 11.03 -2.63 -4.45
CA TRP A 156 9.87 -1.75 -4.30
C TRP A 156 10.28 -0.37 -3.79
N LEU A 157 9.77 0.68 -4.43
CA LEU A 157 10.01 2.08 -4.09
C LEU A 157 8.87 2.71 -3.28
N VAL A 158 7.74 2.01 -3.21
CA VAL A 158 6.59 2.33 -2.36
C VAL A 158 6.26 1.12 -1.49
N MET A 159 5.59 1.32 -0.35
CA MET A 159 5.27 0.24 0.58
C MET A 159 4.40 -0.83 -0.11
N PRO A 160 4.88 -2.08 -0.27
CA PRO A 160 4.12 -3.13 -0.91
C PRO A 160 3.05 -3.70 0.03
N PHE A 161 2.08 -4.38 -0.54
CA PHE A 161 1.08 -5.11 0.23
C PHE A 161 1.68 -6.37 0.87
N GLY A 162 1.11 -6.78 2.00
CA GLY A 162 1.43 -8.06 2.64
C GLY A 162 2.57 -8.01 3.66
N LEU A 163 3.18 -6.85 3.91
CA LEU A 163 4.18 -6.71 4.96
C LEU A 163 3.53 -6.52 6.34
N THR A 164 4.11 -7.15 7.38
CA THR A 164 3.52 -7.21 8.72
C THR A 164 3.24 -5.83 9.34
N ASN A 165 4.20 -4.90 9.25
CA ASN A 165 4.11 -3.59 9.91
C ASN A 165 3.54 -2.49 8.99
N ALA A 166 3.06 -2.83 7.79
CA ALA A 166 2.52 -1.85 6.85
C ALA A 166 1.28 -1.11 7.38
N PRO A 167 0.30 -1.77 8.04
CA PRO A 167 -0.83 -1.07 8.66
C PRO A 167 -0.37 -0.07 9.72
N ASN A 168 0.54 -0.48 10.62
CA ASN A 168 1.06 0.36 11.69
C ASN A 168 1.77 1.60 11.16
N THR A 169 2.47 1.48 10.03
CA THR A 169 3.14 2.62 9.40
C THR A 169 2.15 3.55 8.70
N LEU A 170 1.03 3.02 8.17
CA LEU A 170 -0.03 3.84 7.58
C LEU A 170 -0.77 4.68 8.64
N MET A 171 -0.76 4.24 9.89
CA MET A 171 -1.40 4.93 11.02
C MET A 171 -0.51 5.95 11.74
N LYS A 172 0.78 6.03 11.40
CA LYS A 172 1.71 7.05 11.89
C LYS A 172 1.56 8.35 11.09
#